data_AF-A0A0G0MAP4-F1
#
_entry.id   AF-A0A0G0MAP4-F1
#
_cell.length_a   1.000
_cell.length_b   1.000
_cell.length_c   1.000
_cell.angle_alpha   90.00
_cell.angle_beta   90.00
_cell.angle_gamma   90.00
#
_symmetry.space_group_name_H-M   'P 1'
#
loop_
_entity.id
_entity.type
_entity.pdbx_description
1 polymer ?
#
loop_
_entity_poly.entity_id
_entity_poly.type
_entity_poly.pdbx_seq_one_letter_code
_entity_poly.pdbx_strand_id
1 'polypeptide(L)'
;MLTFILLSLYSLILLYRSYFVLFPIERATAWNYGYSEVSDFIKRNPNSSFVIDNTRNPRNYILLLYYLNYPPAIYQKEVSPIYKNDYYRSLPPETSYRFSNIEVRAFEWKKDPCVKQILVGDELSISEGQAKEHKLTEAYELKDEQGKVIFKGFETNPELKCRGNI
;
A
#
# COMPACT_ATOMS: atom_id res chain seq x y z
N MET A 1 -47.25 12.01 18.89
CA MET A 1 -46.01 12.83 19.06
C MET A 1 -44.90 12.04 19.75
N LEU A 2 -45.12 11.45 20.93
CA LEU A 2 -44.11 10.64 21.65
C LEU A 2 -43.56 9.47 20.82
N THR A 3 -44.43 8.69 20.17
CA THR A 3 -44.01 7.56 19.31
C THR A 3 -43.11 8.01 18.17
N PHE A 4 -43.41 9.16 17.56
CA PHE A 4 -42.59 9.72 16.49
C PHE A 4 -41.20 10.09 17.02
N ILE A 5 -41.12 10.76 18.18
CA ILE A 5 -39.84 11.11 18.81
C ILE A 5 -39.02 9.86 19.13
N LEU A 6 -39.63 8.82 19.68
CA LEU A 6 -38.94 7.55 20.00
C LEU A 6 -38.42 6.86 18.74
N LEU A 7 -39.20 6.80 17.67
CA LEU A 7 -38.78 6.25 16.39
C LEU A 7 -37.65 7.06 15.75
N SER A 8 -37.70 8.40 15.86
CA SER A 8 -36.63 9.28 15.39
C SER A 8 -35.33 9.03 16.16
N LEU A 9 -35.38 8.96 17.49
CA LEU A 9 -34.20 8.67 18.32
C LEU A 9 -33.63 7.29 18.01
N TYR A 10 -34.48 6.27 17.90
CA TYR A 10 -34.05 4.93 17.53
C TYR A 10 -33.37 4.89 16.15
N SER A 11 -33.95 5.58 15.17
CA SER A 11 -33.39 5.69 13.82
C SER A 11 -32.04 6.40 13.82
N LEU A 12 -31.87 7.45 14.63
CA LEU A 12 -30.59 8.16 14.77
C LEU A 12 -29.52 7.30 15.45
N ILE A 13 -29.89 6.49 16.45
CA ILE A 13 -28.97 5.54 17.08
C ILE A 13 -28.53 4.47 16.07
N LEU A 14 -29.47 3.94 15.28
CA LEU A 14 -29.15 2.98 14.23
C LEU A 14 -28.27 3.59 13.13
N LEU A 15 -28.54 4.83 12.73
CA LEU A 15 -27.71 5.56 11.78
C LEU A 15 -26.30 5.76 12.34
N TYR A 16 -26.19 6.21 13.59
CA TYR A 16 -24.90 6.41 14.24
C TYR A 16 -24.09 5.12 14.27
N ARG A 17 -24.69 4.03 14.75
CA ARG A 17 -24.03 2.72 14.81
C ARG A 17 -23.62 2.25 13.42
N SER A 18 -24.52 2.33 12.44
CA SER A 18 -24.24 1.85 11.09
C SER A 18 -23.13 2.66 10.42
N TYR A 19 -23.19 3.99 10.51
CA TYR A 19 -22.28 4.87 9.78
C TYR A 19 -20.93 5.09 10.48
N PHE A 20 -20.92 5.26 11.81
CA PHE A 20 -19.68 5.60 12.54
C PHE A 20 -19.00 4.39 13.18
N VAL A 21 -19.72 3.29 13.42
CA VAL A 21 -19.14 2.09 14.05
C VAL A 21 -18.95 0.97 13.04
N LEU A 22 -20.02 0.52 12.38
CA LEU A 22 -19.96 -0.64 11.48
C LEU A 22 -19.29 -0.31 10.16
N PHE A 23 -19.66 0.80 9.51
CA PHE A 23 -19.17 1.13 8.18
C PHE A 23 -17.63 1.25 8.09
N PRO A 24 -16.92 1.93 9.01
CA PRO A 24 -15.46 1.98 8.98
C PRO A 24 -14.86 0.57 9.09
N ILE A 25 -15.37 -0.25 10.00
CA ILE A 25 -14.89 -1.62 10.25
C ILE A 25 -15.13 -2.54 9.05
N GLU A 26 -16.30 -2.46 8.42
CA GLU A 26 -16.70 -3.35 7.32
C GLU A 26 -16.15 -2.91 5.96
N ARG A 27 -15.88 -1.60 5.78
CA ARG A 27 -15.52 -1.02 4.47
C ARG A 27 -14.14 -0.39 4.42
N ALA A 28 -13.36 -0.36 5.51
CA ALA A 28 -12.00 0.20 5.54
C ALA A 28 -11.15 -0.27 4.34
N THR A 29 -11.11 -1.58 4.10
CA THR A 29 -10.33 -2.16 2.99
C THR A 29 -10.77 -1.67 1.61
N ALA A 30 -12.07 -1.44 1.39
CA ALA A 30 -12.60 -0.89 0.14
C ALA A 30 -12.20 0.58 -0.08
N TRP A 31 -11.83 1.29 0.99
CA TRP A 31 -11.37 2.69 0.96
C TRP A 31 -9.85 2.83 0.97
N ASN A 32 -9.12 1.78 0.57
CA ASN A 32 -7.64 1.75 0.58
C ASN A 32 -7.05 2.15 1.94
N TYR A 33 -7.67 1.67 3.02
CA TYR A 33 -7.10 1.78 4.36
C TYR A 33 -5.69 1.14 4.40
N GLY A 34 -4.80 1.70 5.22
CA GLY A 34 -3.45 1.21 5.41
C GLY A 34 -2.36 2.00 4.69
N TYR A 35 -2.70 2.83 3.71
CA TYR A 35 -1.70 3.63 2.97
C TYR A 35 -1.09 4.75 3.82
N SER A 36 -1.81 5.29 4.81
CA SER A 36 -1.25 6.26 5.75
C SER A 36 -0.18 5.60 6.62
N GLU A 37 -0.50 4.42 7.14
CA GLU A 37 0.34 3.64 8.04
C GLU A 37 1.58 3.09 7.33
N VAL A 38 1.42 2.62 6.08
CA VAL A 38 2.55 2.28 5.20
C VAL A 38 3.43 3.51 4.95
N SER A 39 2.84 4.68 4.72
CA SER A 39 3.61 5.92 4.53
C SER A 39 4.39 6.31 5.79
N ASP A 40 3.81 6.14 6.97
CA ASP A 40 4.51 6.40 8.23
C ASP A 40 5.59 5.35 8.54
N PHE A 41 5.41 4.11 8.09
CA PHE A 41 6.47 3.10 8.11
C PHE A 41 7.64 3.50 7.19
N ILE A 42 7.37 4.00 5.99
CA ILE A 42 8.40 4.50 5.06
C ILE A 42 9.15 5.69 5.66
N LYS A 43 8.44 6.69 6.23
CA LYS A 43 9.06 7.87 6.87
C LYS A 43 10.01 7.49 8.01
N ARG A 44 9.69 6.43 8.76
CA ARG A 44 10.55 5.92 9.85
C ARG A 44 11.81 5.19 9.36
N ASN A 45 11.86 4.84 8.07
CA ASN A 45 12.93 4.06 7.46
C ASN A 45 13.50 4.76 6.21
N PRO A 46 14.01 6.00 6.32
CA PRO A 46 14.37 6.83 5.17
C PRO A 46 15.55 6.28 4.36
N ASN A 47 16.38 5.44 4.94
CA ASN A 47 17.57 4.86 4.29
C ASN A 47 17.29 3.53 3.58
N SER A 48 16.05 3.01 3.67
CA SER A 48 15.65 1.76 3.04
C SER A 48 15.03 2.02 1.67
N SER A 49 15.28 1.14 0.70
CA SER A 49 14.52 1.14 -0.56
C SER A 49 13.24 0.33 -0.38
N PHE A 50 12.14 0.74 -1.00
CA PHE A 50 10.84 0.10 -0.91
C PHE A 50 10.33 -0.35 -2.27
N VAL A 51 9.77 -1.56 -2.33
CA VAL A 51 8.92 -1.99 -3.44
C VAL A 51 7.55 -2.29 -2.86
N ILE A 52 6.52 -1.63 -3.40
CA ILE A 52 5.15 -1.72 -2.91
C ILE A 52 4.30 -2.36 -4.01
N ASP A 53 3.70 -3.51 -3.71
CA ASP A 53 2.85 -4.20 -4.68
C ASP A 53 1.57 -3.40 -4.95
N ASN A 54 1.29 -3.21 -6.24
CA ASN A 54 0.10 -2.50 -6.73
C ASN A 54 -0.69 -3.32 -7.75
N THR A 55 -0.42 -4.62 -7.88
CA THR A 55 -0.95 -5.48 -8.96
C THR A 55 -2.47 -5.39 -9.11
N ARG A 56 -3.20 -5.19 -8.01
CA ARG A 56 -4.68 -5.07 -8.02
C ARG A 56 -5.21 -3.69 -8.34
N ASN A 57 -4.46 -2.64 -8.02
CA ASN A 57 -4.86 -1.27 -8.32
C ASN A 57 -3.61 -0.39 -8.51
N PRO A 58 -3.12 -0.25 -9.75
CA PRO A 58 -1.90 0.51 -10.01
C PRO A 58 -2.03 1.99 -9.62
N ARG A 59 -3.24 2.53 -9.55
CA ARG A 59 -3.51 3.94 -9.20
C ARG A 59 -3.27 4.27 -7.73
N ASN A 60 -3.09 3.27 -6.87
CA ASN A 60 -2.92 3.51 -5.43
C ASN A 60 -1.61 4.21 -5.06
N TYR A 61 -0.65 4.33 -5.99
CA TYR A 61 0.57 5.13 -5.77
C TYR A 61 0.26 6.58 -5.34
N ILE A 62 -0.87 7.15 -5.80
CA ILE A 62 -1.26 8.53 -5.48
C ILE A 62 -1.54 8.70 -3.98
N LEU A 63 -1.99 7.64 -3.30
CA LEU A 63 -2.24 7.67 -1.87
C LEU A 63 -0.92 7.77 -1.10
N LEU A 64 0.13 7.10 -1.57
CA LEU A 64 1.48 7.23 -1.01
C LEU A 64 2.00 8.66 -1.19
N LEU A 65 1.89 9.22 -2.41
CA LEU A 65 2.29 10.62 -2.66
C LEU A 65 1.57 11.59 -1.72
N TYR A 66 0.26 11.39 -1.52
CA TYR A 66 -0.55 12.19 -0.61
C TYR A 66 -0.09 12.07 0.85
N TYR A 67 -0.02 10.85 1.41
CA TYR A 67 0.32 10.65 2.82
C TYR A 67 1.79 10.90 3.16
N LEU A 68 2.69 10.80 2.18
CA LEU A 68 4.08 11.22 2.30
C LEU A 68 4.26 12.74 2.21
N ASN A 69 3.21 13.49 1.87
CA ASN A 69 3.29 14.92 1.52
C ASN A 69 4.36 15.18 0.44
N TYR A 70 4.42 14.31 -0.57
CA TYR A 70 5.50 14.34 -1.55
C TYR A 70 5.38 15.57 -2.47
N PRO A 71 6.40 16.42 -2.61
CA PRO A 71 6.28 17.67 -3.35
C PRO A 71 5.94 17.45 -4.84
N PRO A 72 4.82 18.01 -5.35
CA PRO A 72 4.42 17.80 -6.75
C PRO A 72 5.48 18.25 -7.75
N ALA A 73 6.20 19.34 -7.44
CA ALA A 73 7.27 19.88 -8.29
C ALA A 73 8.49 18.95 -8.39
N ILE A 74 8.71 18.06 -7.41
CA ILE A 74 9.74 17.02 -7.47
C ILE A 74 9.20 15.85 -8.28
N TYR A 75 8.01 15.34 -7.95
CA TYR A 75 7.40 14.21 -8.63
C TYR A 75 7.27 14.41 -10.14
N GLN A 76 6.83 15.59 -10.58
CA GLN A 76 6.69 15.93 -12.00
C GLN A 76 8.01 15.83 -12.80
N LYS A 77 9.16 15.86 -12.13
CA LYS A 77 10.49 15.68 -12.76
C LYS A 77 10.92 14.21 -12.82
N GLU A 78 10.32 13.35 -12.00
CA GLU A 78 10.62 11.91 -11.91
C GLU A 78 9.72 11.08 -12.83
N VAL A 79 8.54 11.60 -13.18
CA VAL A 79 7.60 10.98 -14.13
C VAL A 79 8.17 11.02 -15.55
N SER A 80 7.82 10.00 -16.35
CA SER A 80 8.23 9.93 -17.76
C SER A 80 7.85 11.20 -18.54
N PRO A 81 8.77 11.81 -19.31
CA PRO A 81 8.48 13.00 -20.10
C PRO A 81 7.35 12.83 -21.13
N ILE A 82 7.03 11.57 -21.50
CA ILE A 82 5.96 11.28 -22.46
C ILE A 82 4.60 11.82 -22.00
N TYR A 83 4.30 11.81 -20.69
CA TYR A 83 3.05 12.35 -20.16
C TYR A 83 2.96 13.87 -20.25
N LYS A 84 4.10 14.57 -20.35
CA LYS A 84 4.12 16.00 -20.58
C LYS A 84 3.87 16.33 -22.06
N ASN A 85 4.48 15.56 -22.95
CA ASN A 85 4.45 15.83 -24.39
C ASN A 85 3.17 15.32 -25.08
N ASP A 86 2.62 14.21 -24.60
CA ASP A 86 1.52 13.48 -25.23
C ASP A 86 0.31 13.30 -24.29
N TYR A 87 0.11 14.21 -23.33
CA TYR A 87 -0.96 14.14 -22.31
C TYR A 87 -2.36 13.82 -22.88
N TYR A 88 -2.71 14.40 -24.03
CA TYR A 88 -4.00 14.21 -24.69
C TYR A 88 -4.05 13.04 -25.68
N ARG A 89 -2.97 12.29 -25.84
CA ARG A 89 -2.88 11.13 -26.72
C ARG A 89 -2.86 9.87 -25.87
N SER A 90 -4.04 9.40 -25.46
CA SER A 90 -4.33 8.14 -24.75
C SER A 90 -3.13 7.20 -24.56
N LEU A 91 -2.23 7.56 -23.64
CA LEU A 91 -1.01 6.81 -23.38
C LEU A 91 -1.39 5.44 -22.81
N PRO A 92 -0.59 4.39 -23.07
CA PRO A 92 -0.83 3.10 -22.46
C PRO A 92 -0.85 3.25 -20.92
N PRO A 93 -1.72 2.50 -20.22
CA PRO A 93 -1.84 2.62 -18.77
C PRO A 93 -0.52 2.24 -18.09
N GLU A 94 -0.09 3.09 -17.16
CA GLU A 94 1.14 2.89 -16.41
C GLU A 94 0.90 1.91 -15.24
N THR A 95 1.69 0.85 -15.19
CA THR A 95 1.59 -0.20 -14.15
C THR A 95 2.66 -0.08 -13.07
N SER A 96 3.68 0.76 -13.30
CA SER A 96 4.80 0.97 -12.39
C SER A 96 5.06 2.46 -12.18
N TYR A 97 5.22 2.87 -10.93
CA TYR A 97 5.55 4.25 -10.56
C TYR A 97 6.82 4.25 -9.71
N ARG A 98 7.66 5.26 -9.88
CA ARG A 98 8.89 5.42 -9.09
C ARG A 98 9.03 6.86 -8.65
N PHE A 99 9.33 7.05 -7.37
CA PHE A 99 9.59 8.35 -6.76
C PHE A 99 10.39 8.14 -5.48
N SER A 100 11.35 9.03 -5.18
CA SER A 100 12.24 8.86 -4.03
C SER A 100 12.93 7.48 -4.02
N ASN A 101 12.95 6.82 -2.87
CA ASN A 101 13.39 5.46 -2.58
C ASN A 101 12.26 4.40 -2.73
N ILE A 102 11.19 4.72 -3.46
CA ILE A 102 9.97 3.88 -3.54
C ILE A 102 9.69 3.51 -4.99
N GLU A 103 9.47 2.22 -5.23
CA GLU A 103 8.91 1.68 -6.47
C GLU A 103 7.54 1.06 -6.17
N VAL A 104 6.53 1.44 -6.94
CA VAL A 104 5.16 0.93 -6.81
C VAL A 104 4.86 0.10 -8.05
N ARG A 105 4.99 -1.22 -7.95
CA ARG A 105 4.90 -2.18 -9.05
C ARG A 105 4.69 -3.60 -8.53
N ALA A 106 4.32 -4.52 -9.40
CA ALA A 106 4.35 -5.95 -9.09
C ALA A 106 5.76 -6.44 -8.69
N PHE A 107 5.82 -7.42 -7.80
CA PHE A 107 7.08 -8.04 -7.38
C PHE A 107 7.68 -8.92 -8.48
N GLU A 108 8.97 -8.71 -8.75
CA GLU A 108 9.79 -9.58 -9.58
C GLU A 108 10.52 -10.59 -8.67
N TRP A 109 9.85 -11.69 -8.32
CA TRP A 109 10.37 -12.70 -7.37
C TRP A 109 11.74 -13.30 -7.70
N LYS A 110 12.18 -13.22 -8.96
CA LYS A 110 13.52 -13.64 -9.38
C LYS A 110 14.62 -12.63 -9.00
N LYS A 111 14.31 -11.35 -8.90
CA LYS A 111 15.27 -10.26 -8.71
C LYS A 111 15.12 -9.57 -7.37
N ASP A 112 13.89 -9.24 -6.99
CA ASP A 112 13.61 -8.39 -5.83
C ASP A 112 14.17 -8.95 -4.51
N PRO A 113 14.09 -10.26 -4.22
CA PRO A 113 14.72 -10.84 -3.03
C PRO A 113 16.25 -10.80 -3.03
N CYS A 114 16.89 -10.57 -4.18
CA CYS A 114 18.34 -10.45 -4.34
C CYS A 114 18.86 -9.01 -4.22
N VAL A 115 17.99 -8.03 -4.01
CA VAL A 115 18.36 -6.63 -3.79
C VAL A 115 18.03 -6.28 -2.34
N LYS A 116 18.88 -5.52 -1.65
CA LYS A 116 18.62 -5.09 -0.26
C LYS A 116 17.53 -4.00 -0.26
N GLN A 117 16.31 -4.37 0.13
CA GLN A 117 15.13 -3.51 0.09
C GLN A 117 14.02 -4.08 0.98
N ILE A 118 12.92 -3.35 1.11
CA ILE A 118 11.72 -3.77 1.83
C ILE A 118 10.59 -3.97 0.84
N LEU A 119 10.01 -5.16 0.82
CA LEU A 119 8.84 -5.51 0.02
C LEU A 119 7.58 -5.30 0.85
N VAL A 120 6.64 -4.48 0.38
CA VAL A 120 5.37 -4.20 1.06
C VAL A 120 4.22 -4.65 0.19
N GLY A 121 3.41 -5.57 0.70
CA GLY A 121 2.24 -6.10 0.02
C GLY A 121 1.27 -6.70 1.04
N ASP A 122 0.12 -7.18 0.59
CA ASP A 122 -0.77 -7.92 1.51
C ASP A 122 -0.48 -9.43 1.49
N GLU A 123 -1.30 -10.22 2.17
CA GLU A 123 -1.14 -11.68 2.25
C GLU A 123 -1.27 -12.39 0.89
N LEU A 124 -1.97 -11.81 -0.09
CA LEU A 124 -2.06 -12.36 -1.44
C LEU A 124 -0.82 -12.02 -2.26
N SER A 125 -0.20 -10.87 -1.98
CA SER A 125 1.06 -10.47 -2.62
C SER A 125 2.26 -11.22 -2.03
N ILE A 126 2.31 -11.43 -0.71
CA ILE A 126 3.39 -12.13 -0.01
C ILE A 126 2.79 -13.15 0.98
N SER A 127 2.68 -14.40 0.54
CA SER A 127 2.27 -15.49 1.43
C SER A 127 3.41 -15.91 2.37
N GLU A 128 3.08 -16.60 3.46
CA GLU A 128 4.10 -17.17 4.35
C GLU A 128 5.06 -18.11 3.62
N GLY A 129 4.55 -18.88 2.65
CA GLY A 129 5.36 -19.77 1.82
C GLY A 129 6.37 -19.00 0.97
N GLN A 130 5.93 -17.90 0.34
CA GLN A 130 6.80 -17.01 -0.43
C GLN A 130 7.85 -16.35 0.46
N ALA A 131 7.45 -15.84 1.63
CA ALA A 131 8.40 -15.25 2.59
C ALA A 131 9.49 -16.25 3.01
N LYS A 132 9.11 -17.50 3.30
CA LYS A 132 10.06 -18.58 3.65
C LYS A 132 10.96 -18.97 2.47
N GLU A 133 10.39 -19.15 1.27
CA GLU A 133 11.14 -19.52 0.05
C GLU A 133 12.19 -18.46 -0.32
N HIS A 134 11.85 -17.19 -0.14
CA HIS A 134 12.69 -16.05 -0.46
C HIS A 134 13.54 -15.56 0.72
N LYS A 135 13.51 -16.27 1.86
CA LYS A 135 14.29 -15.97 3.07
C LYS A 135 14.09 -14.52 3.55
N LEU A 136 12.85 -14.06 3.49
CA LEU A 136 12.45 -12.73 3.89
C LEU A 136 12.32 -12.64 5.41
N THR A 137 12.60 -11.47 5.98
CA THR A 137 12.42 -11.18 7.40
C THR A 137 11.28 -10.18 7.57
N GLU A 138 10.29 -10.49 8.40
CA GLU A 138 9.18 -9.57 8.65
C GLU A 138 9.68 -8.32 9.38
N ALA A 139 9.38 -7.14 8.83
CA ALA A 139 9.79 -5.85 9.37
C ALA A 139 8.58 -4.98 9.75
N TYR A 140 7.40 -5.29 9.21
CA TYR A 140 6.18 -4.52 9.42
C TYR A 140 4.95 -5.41 9.22
N GLU A 141 3.94 -5.22 10.06
CA GLU A 141 2.62 -5.81 9.88
C GLU A 141 1.56 -4.77 10.25
N LEU A 142 0.56 -4.61 9.38
CA LEU A 142 -0.62 -3.81 9.62
C LEU A 142 -1.85 -4.69 9.64
N LYS A 143 -2.62 -4.60 10.72
CA LYS A 143 -3.93 -5.24 10.86
C LYS A 143 -5.05 -4.20 10.87
N ASP A 144 -6.24 -4.62 10.44
CA ASP A 144 -7.47 -3.85 10.68
C ASP A 144 -7.98 -4.04 12.11
N GLU A 145 -9.05 -3.32 12.45
CA GLU A 145 -9.75 -3.41 13.73
C GLU A 145 -10.31 -4.81 14.04
N GLN A 146 -10.41 -5.69 13.04
CA GLN A 146 -10.85 -7.08 13.19
C GLN A 146 -9.65 -8.05 13.35
N GLY A 147 -8.42 -7.52 13.34
CA GLY A 147 -7.19 -8.31 13.44
C GLY A 147 -6.74 -8.96 12.12
N LYS A 148 -7.42 -8.68 11.01
CA LYS A 148 -7.04 -9.18 9.68
C LYS A 148 -5.86 -8.38 9.15
N VAL A 149 -4.85 -9.07 8.64
CA VAL A 149 -3.69 -8.42 8.02
C VAL A 149 -4.10 -7.72 6.72
N ILE A 150 -3.68 -6.46 6.59
CA ILE A 150 -3.91 -5.61 5.42
C ILE A 150 -2.62 -5.44 4.63
N PHE A 151 -1.51 -5.21 5.32
CA PHE A 151 -0.19 -5.09 4.72
C PHE A 151 0.85 -5.78 5.58
N LYS A 152 1.84 -6.35 4.94
CA LYS A 152 3.09 -6.82 5.54
C LYS A 152 4.25 -6.18 4.80
N GLY A 153 5.28 -5.80 5.56
CA GLY A 153 6.56 -5.36 5.05
C GLY A 153 7.63 -6.38 5.41
N PHE A 154 8.42 -6.76 4.42
CA PHE A 154 9.48 -7.76 4.56
C PHE A 154 10.82 -7.21 4.09
N GLU A 155 11.83 -7.29 4.94
CA GLU A 155 13.22 -7.07 4.55
C GLU A 155 13.73 -8.26 3.76
N THR A 156 14.37 -7.97 2.63
CA THR A 156 15.05 -8.97 1.82
C THR A 156 16.42 -9.31 2.41
N ASN A 157 16.88 -10.55 2.18
CA ASN A 157 18.23 -10.97 2.56
C ASN A 157 18.98 -11.55 1.34
N PRO A 158 19.59 -10.66 0.51
CA PRO A 158 20.32 -11.08 -0.68
C PRO A 158 21.45 -12.06 -0.39
N GLU A 159 22.13 -11.91 0.75
CA GLU A 159 23.23 -12.78 1.14
C GLU A 159 22.76 -14.20 1.38
N LEU A 160 21.61 -14.39 2.01
CA LEU A 160 21.07 -15.73 2.24
C LEU A 160 20.41 -16.31 0.99
N LYS A 161 19.72 -15.48 0.18
CA LYS A 161 18.96 -15.95 -0.97
C LYS A 161 19.83 -16.19 -2.21
N CYS A 162 20.85 -15.37 -2.45
CA CYS A 162 21.50 -15.26 -3.76
C CYS A 162 23.02 -15.51 -3.75
N ARG A 163 23.65 -15.79 -2.59
CA ARG A 163 25.08 -16.19 -2.50
C ARG A 163 25.44 -17.49 -3.27
N GLY A 164 24.46 -18.22 -3.82
CA GLY A 164 24.70 -19.45 -4.59
C GLY A 164 24.55 -19.32 -6.12
N ASN A 165 24.30 -18.11 -6.65
CA ASN A 165 24.02 -17.88 -8.08
C ASN A 165 24.97 -16.85 -8.74
N ILE A 166 26.19 -16.70 -8.21
CA ILE A 166 27.30 -15.96 -8.87
C ILE A 166 28.40 -16.97 -9.18
#